data_AF-A0A532UEJ1-F1
#
_entry.id   AF-A0A532UEJ1-F1
#
_cell.length_a   1.000
_cell.length_b   1.000
_cell.length_c   1.000
_cell.angle_alpha   90.00
_cell.angle_beta   90.00
_cell.angle_gamma   90.00
#
_symmetry.space_group_name_H-M   'P 1'
#
loop_
_entity.id
_entity.type
_entity.pdbx_description
1 polymer ?
#
loop_
_entity_poly.entity_id
_entity_poly.type
_entity_poly.pdbx_seq_one_letter_code
_entity_poly.pdbx_strand_id
1 'polypeptide(L)'
;MAGRRLAEVKDVLEGLYAKYNHRCLIKPDPLQFVYRYSRPADMEIAGLLSAALAYGRVRQIEKSLSRLLAYMGDSPFDFVRDFDCSRREKLKDFKHRFTAGDDISDLLELLRDVLGRFGSIEEFFVRGCEPDDKNIIPALSKFCDSLYAMYAKRHNGRLSSGLKYLLASPVRGSACKRLNLFLRWMVRDDDVDAGLWKSVDPAKLIVPVDVHMGRLCKILGFYSRKTVSLSTAVEITESFIAVEPTDPVKYDFALSRIGIVENCNGNYRPDCENCGLLEFCSRRRD
;
A
#
# COMPACT_ATOMS: atom_id res chain seq x y z
N MET A 1 1.43 20.29 27.90
CA MET A 1 0.16 19.77 27.35
C MET A 1 0.36 18.94 26.08
N ALA A 2 1.16 19.36 25.10
CA ALA A 2 1.43 18.56 23.89
C ALA A 2 2.08 17.18 24.18
N GLY A 3 3.07 17.11 25.06
CA GLY A 3 3.74 15.85 25.42
C GLY A 3 2.83 14.82 26.10
N ARG A 4 1.86 15.26 26.90
CA ARG A 4 0.90 14.34 27.55
C ARG A 4 -0.05 13.70 26.54
N ARG A 5 -0.56 14.49 25.58
CA ARG A 5 -1.40 13.96 24.50
C ARG A 5 -0.64 12.98 23.60
N LEU A 6 0.63 13.26 23.32
CA LEU A 6 1.47 12.37 22.51
C LEU A 6 1.71 11.03 23.21
N ALA A 7 1.94 11.03 24.52
CA ALA A 7 2.04 9.81 25.32
C ALA A 7 0.73 9.01 25.30
N GLU A 8 -0.42 9.65 25.53
CA GLU A 8 -1.74 8.99 25.44
C GLU A 8 -1.99 8.35 24.07
N VAL A 9 -1.62 9.05 22.99
CA VAL A 9 -1.72 8.52 21.62
C VAL A 9 -0.79 7.32 21.44
N LYS A 10 0.46 7.40 21.90
CA LYS A 10 1.41 6.31 21.81
C LYS A 10 0.91 5.06 22.53
N ASP A 11 0.44 5.20 23.77
CA ASP A 11 -0.04 4.07 24.57
C ASP A 11 -1.18 3.33 23.88
N VAL A 12 -2.13 4.06 23.31
CA VAL A 12 -3.24 3.46 22.55
C VAL A 12 -2.76 2.80 21.26
N LEU A 13 -1.84 3.43 20.53
CA LEU A 13 -1.29 2.84 19.30
C LEU A 13 -0.49 1.57 19.57
N GLU A 14 0.33 1.53 20.63
CA GLU A 14 1.08 0.34 21.05
C GLU A 14 0.13 -0.78 21.52
N GLY A 15 -0.93 -0.44 22.27
CA GLY A 15 -1.95 -1.41 22.66
C GLY A 15 -2.68 -2.03 21.45
N LEU A 16 -3.00 -1.21 20.44
CA LEU A 16 -3.59 -1.69 19.18
C LEU A 16 -2.60 -2.55 18.39
N TYR A 17 -1.33 -2.15 18.34
CA TYR A 17 -0.27 -2.91 17.68
C TYR A 17 -0.11 -4.30 18.32
N ALA A 18 0.03 -4.36 19.64
CA ALA A 18 0.12 -5.62 20.38
C ALA A 18 -1.12 -6.52 20.20
N LYS A 19 -2.31 -5.94 20.04
CA LYS A 19 -3.55 -6.69 19.82
C LYS A 19 -3.68 -7.24 18.40
N TYR A 20 -3.30 -6.46 17.40
CA TYR A 20 -3.66 -6.73 16.01
C TYR A 20 -2.50 -7.16 15.12
N ASN A 21 -1.25 -6.88 15.48
CA ASN A 21 -0.09 -7.13 14.63
C ASN A 21 0.33 -8.61 14.62
N HIS A 22 -0.52 -9.45 14.03
CA HIS A 22 -0.32 -10.90 13.95
C HIS A 22 -0.70 -11.45 12.58
N ARG A 23 0.09 -12.41 12.06
CA ARG A 23 -0.17 -13.09 10.77
C ARG A 23 -1.58 -13.65 10.64
N CYS A 24 -2.11 -14.21 11.73
CA CYS A 24 -3.45 -14.79 11.75
C CYS A 24 -4.57 -13.76 11.52
N LEU A 25 -4.28 -12.46 11.75
CA LEU A 25 -5.22 -11.35 11.60
C LEU A 25 -5.06 -10.60 10.27
N ILE A 26 -4.18 -11.07 9.37
CA ILE A 26 -4.01 -10.48 8.04
C ILE A 26 -5.34 -10.48 7.29
N LYS A 27 -6.10 -11.59 7.29
CA LYS A 27 -7.35 -11.64 6.55
C LYS A 27 -8.35 -10.56 7.03
N PRO A 28 -9.06 -9.88 6.12
CA PRO A 28 -9.11 -10.08 4.67
C PRO A 28 -8.19 -9.14 3.86
N ASP A 29 -7.09 -8.67 4.44
CA ASP A 29 -6.13 -7.77 3.78
C ASP A 29 -5.49 -8.45 2.54
N PRO A 30 -5.24 -7.73 1.43
CA PRO A 30 -4.59 -8.29 0.25
C PRO A 30 -3.16 -8.81 0.49
N LEU A 31 -2.48 -8.40 1.56
CA LEU A 31 -1.19 -8.95 1.97
C LEU A 31 -1.22 -10.48 2.13
N GLN A 32 -2.38 -11.08 2.42
CA GLN A 32 -2.54 -12.54 2.48
C GLN A 32 -2.11 -13.26 1.19
N PHE A 33 -2.15 -12.58 0.04
CA PHE A 33 -1.79 -13.15 -1.25
C PHE A 33 -0.27 -13.20 -1.46
N VAL A 34 0.48 -12.35 -0.78
CA VAL A 34 1.95 -12.36 -0.79
C VAL A 34 2.46 -13.64 -0.14
N TYR A 35 1.90 -14.00 1.01
CA TYR A 35 2.27 -15.20 1.78
C TYR A 35 1.78 -16.53 1.18
N ARG A 36 1.20 -16.52 -0.03
CA ARG A 36 0.98 -17.75 -0.80
C ARG A 36 2.26 -18.29 -1.42
N TYR A 37 3.30 -17.45 -1.49
CA TYR A 37 4.58 -17.76 -2.09
C TYR A 37 5.69 -17.71 -1.04
N SER A 38 6.71 -18.54 -1.21
CA SER A 38 7.89 -18.60 -0.35
C SER A 38 9.13 -17.96 -0.97
N ARG A 39 9.19 -17.87 -2.30
CA ARG A 39 10.30 -17.25 -3.03
C ARG A 39 10.15 -15.72 -3.02
N PRO A 40 11.14 -14.95 -2.53
CA PRO A 40 11.04 -13.49 -2.44
C PRO A 40 10.67 -12.80 -3.76
N ALA A 41 11.22 -13.29 -4.87
CA ALA A 41 10.94 -12.75 -6.19
C ALA A 41 9.46 -12.90 -6.62
N ASP A 42 8.81 -13.99 -6.20
CA ASP A 42 7.38 -14.21 -6.45
C ASP A 42 6.50 -13.35 -5.52
N MET A 43 6.93 -13.24 -4.25
CA MET A 43 6.27 -12.40 -3.25
C MET A 43 6.28 -10.92 -3.65
N GLU A 44 7.36 -10.42 -4.26
CA GLU A 44 7.48 -9.04 -4.73
C GLU A 44 6.42 -8.72 -5.81
N ILE A 45 6.28 -9.58 -6.82
CA ILE A 45 5.27 -9.45 -7.89
C ILE A 45 3.86 -9.59 -7.32
N ALA A 46 3.63 -10.58 -6.46
CA ALA A 46 2.35 -10.77 -5.80
C ALA A 46 1.98 -9.55 -4.94
N GLY A 47 2.95 -8.96 -4.24
CA GLY A 47 2.78 -7.76 -3.42
C GLY A 47 2.37 -6.56 -4.25
N LEU A 48 3.09 -6.27 -5.34
CA LEU A 48 2.78 -5.13 -6.19
C LEU A 48 1.39 -5.25 -6.82
N LEU A 49 1.04 -6.42 -7.35
CA LEU A 49 -0.28 -6.65 -7.95
C LEU A 49 -1.42 -6.62 -6.92
N SER A 50 -1.18 -7.19 -5.73
CA SER A 50 -2.13 -7.15 -4.61
C SER A 50 -2.42 -5.73 -4.16
N ALA A 51 -1.38 -4.90 -4.06
CA ALA A 51 -1.53 -3.51 -3.71
C ALA A 51 -2.18 -2.69 -4.84
N ALA A 52 -1.79 -2.91 -6.09
CA ALA A 52 -2.32 -2.21 -7.26
C ALA A 52 -3.84 -2.41 -7.40
N LEU A 53 -4.35 -3.60 -7.04
CA LEU A 53 -5.78 -3.95 -7.04
C LEU A 53 -6.50 -3.74 -5.71
N ALA A 54 -5.84 -3.16 -4.69
CA ALA A 54 -6.41 -2.94 -3.35
C ALA A 54 -7.40 -1.76 -3.30
N TYR A 55 -8.45 -1.80 -4.13
CA TYR A 55 -9.52 -0.81 -4.16
C TYR A 55 -10.89 -1.43 -4.46
N GLY A 56 -11.94 -0.86 -3.90
CA GLY A 56 -13.30 -1.41 -3.99
C GLY A 56 -13.65 -2.32 -2.81
N ARG A 57 -14.62 -3.23 -3.01
CA ARG A 57 -15.10 -4.09 -1.93
C ARG A 57 -14.12 -5.23 -1.69
N VAL A 58 -13.78 -5.50 -0.44
CA VAL A 58 -12.85 -6.56 -0.01
C VAL A 58 -13.08 -7.89 -0.73
N ARG A 59 -14.32 -8.41 -0.71
CA ARG A 59 -14.67 -9.68 -1.41
C ARG A 59 -14.38 -9.65 -2.92
N GLN A 60 -14.54 -8.51 -3.58
CA GLN A 60 -14.22 -8.36 -5.00
C GLN A 60 -12.71 -8.33 -5.24
N ILE A 61 -11.96 -7.68 -4.35
CA ILE A 61 -10.49 -7.66 -4.37
C ILE A 61 -9.97 -9.09 -4.23
N GLU A 62 -10.42 -9.84 -3.22
CA GLU A 62 -10.00 -11.22 -2.98
C GLU A 62 -10.31 -12.14 -4.17
N LYS A 63 -11.51 -12.03 -4.74
CA LYS A 63 -11.89 -12.80 -5.94
C LYS A 63 -10.99 -12.48 -7.13
N SER A 64 -10.66 -11.20 -7.33
CA SER A 64 -9.87 -10.75 -8.47
C SER A 64 -8.41 -11.16 -8.33
N LEU A 65 -7.83 -11.02 -7.13
CA LEU A 65 -6.47 -11.46 -6.85
C LEU A 65 -6.33 -12.97 -6.92
N SER A 66 -7.29 -13.72 -6.40
CA SER A 66 -7.30 -15.19 -6.53
C SER A 66 -7.30 -15.62 -8.00
N ARG A 67 -8.14 -14.98 -8.84
CA ARG A 67 -8.19 -15.26 -10.28
C ARG A 67 -6.91 -14.85 -11.00
N LEU A 68 -6.38 -13.65 -10.71
CA LEU A 68 -5.17 -13.14 -11.35
C LEU A 68 -3.97 -14.05 -11.07
N LEU A 69 -3.75 -14.37 -9.79
CA LEU A 69 -2.64 -15.21 -9.38
C LEU A 69 -2.80 -16.68 -9.83
N ALA A 70 -4.03 -17.17 -9.97
CA ALA A 70 -4.26 -18.49 -10.58
C ALA A 70 -3.81 -18.56 -12.04
N TYR A 71 -3.88 -17.46 -12.82
CA TYR A 71 -3.29 -17.44 -14.17
C TYR A 71 -1.77 -17.53 -14.16
N MET A 72 -1.13 -17.08 -13.08
CA MET A 72 0.33 -17.07 -12.92
C MET A 72 0.88 -18.39 -12.40
N GLY A 73 0.05 -19.18 -11.70
CA GLY A 73 0.45 -20.46 -11.11
C GLY A 73 1.39 -20.26 -9.92
N ASP A 74 2.31 -21.19 -9.73
CA ASP A 74 3.16 -21.24 -8.52
C ASP A 74 4.31 -20.23 -8.54
N SER A 75 4.63 -19.63 -9.69
CA SER A 75 5.66 -18.58 -9.80
C SER A 75 5.19 -17.36 -10.60
N PRO A 76 4.64 -16.34 -9.93
CA PRO A 76 4.41 -15.01 -10.48
C PRO A 76 5.63 -14.39 -11.16
N PHE A 77 6.83 -14.56 -10.60
CA PHE A 77 8.05 -14.03 -11.20
C PHE A 77 8.31 -14.68 -12.56
N ASP A 78 8.29 -16.01 -12.66
CA ASP A 78 8.56 -16.70 -13.92
C ASP A 78 7.46 -16.40 -14.96
N PHE A 79 6.20 -16.25 -14.52
CA PHE A 79 5.12 -15.78 -15.38
C PHE A 79 5.39 -14.39 -15.98
N VAL A 80 5.91 -13.45 -15.19
CA VAL A 80 6.24 -12.09 -15.64
C VAL A 80 7.52 -12.06 -16.49
N ARG A 81 8.57 -12.78 -16.09
CA ARG A 81 9.83 -12.88 -16.85
C ARG A 81 9.57 -13.37 -18.27
N ASP A 82 8.68 -14.34 -18.42
CA ASP A 82 8.36 -14.96 -19.70
C ASP A 82 7.11 -14.33 -20.34
N PHE A 83 6.67 -13.15 -19.89
CA PHE A 83 5.44 -12.52 -20.38
C PHE A 83 5.47 -12.25 -21.89
N ASP A 84 4.45 -12.72 -22.61
CA ASP A 84 4.35 -12.70 -24.08
C ASP A 84 2.90 -12.54 -24.55
N CYS A 85 2.67 -12.58 -25.87
CA CYS A 85 1.33 -12.47 -26.45
C CYS A 85 0.37 -13.57 -25.98
N SER A 86 0.87 -14.79 -25.73
CA SER A 86 0.04 -15.90 -25.25
C SER A 86 -0.46 -15.64 -23.82
N ARG A 87 0.43 -15.19 -22.93
CA ARG A 87 0.08 -14.82 -21.54
C ARG A 87 -0.80 -13.58 -21.48
N ARG A 88 -0.62 -12.62 -22.41
CA ARG A 88 -1.55 -11.48 -22.57
C ARG A 88 -2.96 -11.97 -22.93
N GLU A 89 -3.11 -12.90 -23.88
CA GLU A 89 -4.44 -13.43 -24.25
C GLU A 89 -5.12 -14.16 -23.07
N LYS A 90 -4.37 -14.87 -22.22
CA LYS A 90 -4.93 -15.49 -21.00
C LYS A 90 -5.58 -14.48 -20.05
N LEU A 91 -5.14 -13.23 -20.07
CA LEU A 91 -5.64 -12.17 -19.20
C LEU A 91 -6.76 -11.34 -19.84
N LYS A 92 -7.09 -11.52 -21.12
CA LYS A 92 -8.02 -10.66 -21.87
C LYS A 92 -9.40 -10.48 -21.20
N ASP A 93 -9.95 -11.56 -20.65
CA ASP A 93 -11.25 -11.54 -19.96
C ASP A 93 -11.15 -11.18 -18.47
N PHE A 94 -9.95 -10.83 -17.99
CA PHE A 94 -9.76 -10.35 -16.64
C PHE A 94 -10.40 -8.97 -16.49
N LYS A 95 -11.13 -8.78 -15.38
CA LYS A 95 -11.72 -7.48 -15.04
C LYS A 95 -11.81 -7.33 -13.53
N HIS A 96 -11.30 -6.22 -13.04
CA HIS A 96 -11.49 -5.76 -11.68
C HIS A 96 -12.01 -4.32 -11.69
N ARG A 97 -13.34 -4.18 -11.56
CA ARG A 97 -14.04 -2.89 -11.65
C ARG A 97 -13.74 -2.18 -12.98
N PHE A 98 -12.91 -1.14 -12.96
CA PHE A 98 -12.50 -0.36 -14.14
C PHE A 98 -11.11 -0.76 -14.67
N THR A 99 -10.42 -1.73 -14.04
CA THR A 99 -9.17 -2.30 -14.57
C THR A 99 -9.48 -3.53 -15.40
N ALA A 100 -9.03 -3.52 -16.64
CA ALA A 100 -9.15 -4.61 -17.59
C ALA A 100 -7.87 -5.46 -17.62
N GLY A 101 -7.95 -6.61 -18.28
CA GLY A 101 -6.83 -7.50 -18.55
C GLY A 101 -5.67 -6.83 -19.28
N ASP A 102 -5.99 -5.96 -20.23
CA ASP A 102 -4.97 -5.21 -20.98
C ASP A 102 -4.18 -4.26 -20.07
N ASP A 103 -4.83 -3.59 -19.12
CA ASP A 103 -4.14 -2.69 -18.18
C ASP A 103 -3.12 -3.44 -17.31
N ILE A 104 -3.49 -4.65 -16.86
CA ILE A 104 -2.59 -5.53 -16.12
C ILE A 104 -1.47 -6.02 -17.05
N SER A 105 -1.81 -6.45 -18.26
CA SER A 105 -0.84 -6.94 -19.24
C SER A 105 0.21 -5.89 -19.58
N ASP A 106 -0.21 -4.63 -19.73
CA ASP A 106 0.69 -3.50 -19.95
C ASP A 106 1.65 -3.31 -18.77
N LEU A 107 1.15 -3.43 -17.53
CA LEU A 107 2.00 -3.39 -16.34
C LEU A 107 2.99 -4.58 -16.31
N LEU A 108 2.52 -5.80 -16.58
CA LEU A 108 3.38 -7.00 -16.58
C LEU A 108 4.47 -6.92 -17.65
N GLU A 109 4.18 -6.35 -18.81
CA GLU A 109 5.17 -6.15 -19.87
C GLU A 109 6.28 -5.18 -19.45
N LEU A 110 5.94 -4.11 -18.72
CA LEU A 110 6.93 -3.20 -18.14
C LEU A 110 7.73 -3.88 -17.03
N LEU A 111 7.08 -4.66 -16.16
CA LEU A 111 7.75 -5.40 -15.11
C LEU A 111 8.72 -6.43 -15.68
N ARG A 112 8.38 -7.11 -16.78
CA ARG A 112 9.31 -8.00 -17.50
C ARG A 112 10.61 -7.28 -17.86
N ASP A 113 10.50 -6.07 -18.41
CA ASP A 113 11.68 -5.29 -18.77
C ASP A 113 12.47 -4.81 -17.55
N VAL A 114 11.77 -4.44 -16.48
CA VAL A 114 12.38 -4.06 -15.20
C VAL A 114 13.18 -5.23 -14.64
N LEU A 115 12.56 -6.40 -14.50
CA LEU A 115 13.22 -7.61 -14.00
C LEU A 115 14.41 -8.01 -14.89
N GLY A 116 14.27 -7.94 -16.21
CA GLY A 116 15.35 -8.27 -17.13
C GLY A 116 16.55 -7.31 -17.09
N ARG A 117 16.36 -6.06 -16.63
CA ARG A 117 17.43 -5.04 -16.57
C ARG A 117 18.02 -4.84 -15.18
N PHE A 118 17.20 -4.95 -14.15
CA PHE A 118 17.56 -4.61 -12.76
C PHE A 118 17.53 -5.81 -11.82
N GLY A 119 16.92 -6.93 -12.22
CA GLY A 119 16.83 -8.15 -11.42
C GLY A 119 15.61 -8.21 -10.48
N SER A 120 15.20 -7.09 -9.90
CA SER A 120 14.03 -6.99 -9.01
C SER A 120 13.32 -5.63 -9.12
N ILE A 121 12.16 -5.51 -8.49
CA ILE A 121 11.46 -4.22 -8.36
C ILE A 121 12.19 -3.34 -7.34
N GLU A 122 12.77 -3.90 -6.26
CA GLU A 122 13.63 -3.18 -5.30
C GLU A 122 14.78 -2.48 -6.01
N GLU A 123 15.58 -3.22 -6.78
CA GLU A 123 16.76 -2.71 -7.48
C GLU A 123 16.39 -1.60 -8.47
N PHE A 124 15.20 -1.65 -9.05
CA PHE A 124 14.70 -0.57 -9.89
C PHE A 124 14.22 0.65 -9.08
N PHE A 125 13.56 0.42 -7.94
CA PHE A 125 13.06 1.48 -7.07
C PHE A 125 14.19 2.30 -6.45
N VAL A 126 15.25 1.64 -5.94
CA VAL A 126 16.37 2.30 -5.24
C VAL A 126 17.19 3.22 -6.15
N ARG A 127 17.11 3.06 -7.48
CA ARG A 127 17.72 4.00 -8.46
C ARG A 127 17.11 5.39 -8.38
N GLY A 128 15.91 5.51 -7.82
CA GLY A 128 15.25 6.78 -7.57
C GLY A 128 15.58 7.40 -6.20
N CYS A 129 16.15 6.64 -5.27
CA CYS A 129 16.43 7.09 -3.91
C CYS A 129 17.71 7.94 -3.87
N GLU A 130 17.62 9.12 -3.27
CA GLU A 130 18.79 9.92 -2.91
C GLU A 130 19.02 9.86 -1.38
N PRO A 131 20.27 9.89 -0.90
CA PRO A 131 20.57 9.87 0.54
C PRO A 131 19.84 10.98 1.33
N ASP A 132 19.79 12.18 0.75
CA ASP A 132 19.23 13.39 1.36
C ASP A 132 17.71 13.49 1.23
N ASP A 133 17.05 12.55 0.54
CA ASP A 133 15.59 12.52 0.46
C ASP A 133 15.00 12.28 1.86
N LYS A 134 14.13 13.20 2.29
CA LYS A 134 13.44 13.13 3.59
C LYS A 134 12.52 11.92 3.71
N ASN A 135 11.96 11.44 2.60
CA ASN A 135 11.04 10.32 2.54
C ASN A 135 11.04 9.71 1.12
N ILE A 136 10.26 8.64 0.91
CA ILE A 136 10.23 7.90 -0.36
C ILE A 136 9.51 8.60 -1.53
N ILE A 137 8.91 9.79 -1.34
CA ILE A 137 8.07 10.42 -2.39
C ILE A 137 8.86 10.74 -3.67
N PRO A 138 10.09 11.30 -3.61
CA PRO A 138 10.89 11.54 -4.81
C PRO A 138 11.21 10.24 -5.55
N ALA A 139 11.66 9.20 -4.84
CA ALA A 139 11.93 7.87 -5.41
C ALA A 139 10.68 7.24 -6.05
N LEU A 140 9.54 7.30 -5.36
CA LEU A 140 8.27 6.79 -5.87
C LEU A 140 7.78 7.54 -7.12
N SER A 141 8.06 8.84 -7.20
CA SER A 141 7.78 9.65 -8.39
C SER A 141 8.65 9.20 -9.56
N LYS A 142 9.97 9.11 -9.36
CA LYS A 142 10.91 8.61 -10.37
C LYS A 142 10.58 7.18 -10.84
N PHE A 143 10.15 6.30 -9.92
CA PHE A 143 9.70 4.95 -10.23
C PHE A 143 8.50 4.95 -11.19
N CYS A 144 7.45 5.72 -10.88
CA CYS A 144 6.28 5.81 -11.73
C CYS A 144 6.60 6.46 -13.09
N ASP A 145 7.36 7.55 -13.07
CA ASP A 145 7.69 8.31 -14.28
C ASP A 145 8.58 7.50 -15.23
N SER A 146 9.48 6.69 -14.69
CA SER A 146 10.30 5.76 -15.48
C SER A 146 9.45 4.69 -16.17
N LEU A 147 8.49 4.09 -15.45
CA LEU A 147 7.55 3.12 -16.04
C LEU A 147 6.65 3.77 -17.10
N TYR A 148 6.18 4.99 -16.86
CA TYR A 148 5.42 5.75 -17.85
C TYR A 148 6.26 6.09 -19.09
N ALA A 149 7.52 6.48 -18.93
CA ALA A 149 8.42 6.77 -20.04
C ALA A 149 8.69 5.51 -20.88
N MET A 150 8.92 4.36 -20.21
CA MET A 150 9.07 3.07 -20.88
C MET A 150 7.84 2.70 -21.71
N TYR A 151 6.64 2.86 -21.13
CA TYR A 151 5.38 2.63 -21.85
C TYR A 151 5.22 3.60 -23.02
N ALA A 152 5.37 4.90 -22.78
CA ALA A 152 5.19 5.93 -23.79
C ALA A 152 6.10 5.73 -25.01
N LYS A 153 7.33 5.24 -24.81
CA LYS A 153 8.25 4.90 -25.90
C LYS A 153 7.71 3.82 -26.84
N ARG A 154 6.92 2.86 -26.35
CA ARG A 154 6.27 1.81 -27.15
C ARG A 154 4.95 2.25 -27.78
N HIS A 155 4.29 3.24 -27.18
CA HIS A 155 2.93 3.66 -27.54
C HIS A 155 2.87 5.09 -28.11
N ASN A 156 3.90 5.50 -28.86
CA ASN A 156 3.97 6.81 -29.55
C ASN A 156 3.66 8.00 -28.64
N GLY A 157 4.24 8.00 -27.43
CA GLY A 157 4.06 9.07 -26.43
C GLY A 157 2.75 8.99 -25.63
N ARG A 158 1.85 8.04 -25.93
CA ARG A 158 0.55 7.92 -25.25
C ARG A 158 0.67 7.07 -23.99
N LEU A 159 -0.10 7.43 -22.96
CA LEU A 159 -0.20 6.68 -21.70
C LEU A 159 -1.63 6.14 -21.53
N SER A 160 -1.76 4.84 -21.26
CA SER A 160 -3.04 4.21 -20.92
C SER A 160 -3.63 4.80 -19.63
N SER A 161 -4.95 5.00 -19.62
CA SER A 161 -5.68 5.44 -18.42
C SER A 161 -5.66 4.38 -17.31
N GLY A 162 -5.70 3.09 -17.66
CA GLY A 162 -5.64 2.01 -16.69
C GLY A 162 -4.24 1.83 -16.11
N LEU A 163 -3.18 1.96 -16.91
CA LEU A 163 -1.80 1.99 -16.38
C LEU A 163 -1.60 3.17 -15.42
N LYS A 164 -2.08 4.35 -15.81
CA LYS A 164 -2.12 5.55 -14.97
C LYS A 164 -2.88 5.35 -13.66
N TYR A 165 -3.89 4.48 -13.68
CA TYR A 165 -4.67 4.13 -12.50
C TYR A 165 -3.91 3.12 -11.61
N LEU A 166 -3.29 2.09 -12.18
CA LEU A 166 -2.52 1.09 -11.42
C LEU A 166 -1.29 1.72 -10.75
N LEU A 167 -0.57 2.57 -11.48
CA LEU A 167 0.62 3.28 -11.03
C LEU A 167 0.29 4.73 -10.65
N ALA A 168 -0.53 4.94 -9.62
CA ALA A 168 -0.95 6.30 -9.26
C ALA A 168 0.22 7.14 -8.68
N SER A 169 0.85 7.97 -9.52
CA SER A 169 2.04 8.77 -9.18
C SER A 169 1.77 9.95 -8.22
N PRO A 170 2.70 10.26 -7.29
CA PRO A 170 2.61 11.42 -6.40
C PRO A 170 2.47 12.76 -7.13
N VAL A 171 3.21 12.95 -8.23
CA VAL A 171 3.21 14.19 -9.05
C VAL A 171 1.82 14.51 -9.60
N ARG A 172 0.94 13.50 -9.70
CA ARG A 172 -0.42 13.63 -10.23
C ARG A 172 -1.47 13.88 -9.13
N GLY A 173 -1.04 14.23 -7.92
CA GLY A 173 -1.90 14.59 -6.79
C GLY A 173 -2.55 13.42 -6.05
N SER A 174 -2.18 12.18 -6.39
CA SER A 174 -2.65 10.97 -5.71
C SER A 174 -2.04 10.87 -4.31
N ALA A 175 -2.83 10.45 -3.32
CA ALA A 175 -2.30 10.07 -2.00
C ALA A 175 -1.39 8.83 -2.04
N CYS A 176 -1.30 8.16 -3.19
CA CYS A 176 -0.43 7.02 -3.46
C CYS A 176 -0.64 5.83 -2.54
N LYS A 177 -1.78 5.76 -1.83
CA LYS A 177 -2.10 4.72 -0.85
C LYS A 177 -1.70 3.31 -1.26
N ARG A 178 -1.99 2.91 -2.50
CA ARG A 178 -1.68 1.57 -3.01
C ARG A 178 -0.18 1.32 -3.12
N LEU A 179 0.59 2.27 -3.65
CA LEU A 179 2.03 2.11 -3.74
C LEU A 179 2.70 2.26 -2.38
N ASN A 180 2.21 3.15 -1.51
CA ASN A 180 2.67 3.22 -0.13
C ASN A 180 2.41 1.92 0.63
N LEU A 181 1.25 1.28 0.39
CA LEU A 181 0.91 -0.01 0.98
C LEU A 181 1.85 -1.11 0.51
N PHE A 182 2.16 -1.15 -0.80
CA PHE A 182 3.18 -2.05 -1.33
C PHE A 182 4.54 -1.84 -0.67
N LEU A 183 5.02 -0.59 -0.62
CA LEU A 183 6.30 -0.25 -0.01
C LEU A 183 6.34 -0.62 1.48
N ARG A 184 5.25 -0.39 2.21
CA ARG A 184 5.12 -0.83 3.62
C ARG A 184 5.38 -2.32 3.74
N TRP A 185 4.68 -3.13 2.95
CA TRP A 185 4.81 -4.59 2.98
C TRP A 185 6.20 -5.09 2.62
N MET A 186 6.86 -4.43 1.66
CA MET A 186 8.18 -4.87 1.20
C MET A 186 9.30 -4.41 2.15
N VAL A 187 9.20 -3.20 2.72
CA VAL A 187 10.29 -2.58 3.48
C VAL A 187 10.23 -2.89 4.98
N ARG A 188 9.04 -2.91 5.59
CA ARG A 188 8.90 -3.26 7.01
C ARG A 188 8.99 -4.75 7.21
N ASP A 189 9.67 -5.14 8.29
CA ASP A 189 9.89 -6.52 8.71
C ASP A 189 9.34 -6.70 10.14
N ASP A 190 8.16 -7.30 10.25
CA ASP A 190 7.50 -7.60 11.53
C ASP A 190 6.61 -8.85 11.41
N ASP A 191 5.73 -9.09 12.39
CA ASP A 191 4.81 -10.23 12.35
C ASP A 191 3.75 -10.11 11.24
N VAL A 192 3.64 -8.99 10.51
CA VAL A 192 2.65 -8.79 9.46
C VAL A 192 3.31 -8.54 8.10
N ASP A 193 4.16 -7.53 8.00
CA ASP A 193 4.83 -7.11 6.77
C ASP A 193 6.00 -8.06 6.42
N ALA A 194 6.33 -8.18 5.14
CA ALA A 194 7.18 -9.26 4.63
C ALA A 194 8.69 -8.96 4.70
N GLY A 195 9.08 -7.69 4.80
CA GLY A 195 10.46 -7.28 5.01
C GLY A 195 11.44 -7.72 3.92
N LEU A 196 11.00 -7.86 2.68
CA LEU A 196 11.82 -8.33 1.58
C LEU A 196 12.91 -7.33 1.16
N TRP A 197 12.60 -6.04 1.16
CA TRP A 197 13.48 -4.97 0.73
C TRP A 197 14.35 -4.50 1.89
N LYS A 198 15.67 -4.52 1.70
CA LYS A 198 16.66 -4.17 2.73
C LYS A 198 17.39 -2.86 2.42
N SER A 199 17.19 -2.30 1.23
CA SER A 199 17.90 -1.11 0.76
C SER A 199 17.15 0.20 1.02
N VAL A 200 15.93 0.13 1.56
CA VAL A 200 15.10 1.30 1.88
C VAL A 200 14.88 1.36 3.39
N ASP A 201 15.10 2.53 3.98
CA ASP A 201 14.89 2.76 5.42
C ASP A 201 13.37 2.86 5.74
N PRO A 202 12.83 2.04 6.65
CA PRO A 202 11.44 2.16 7.12
C PRO A 202 11.07 3.56 7.62
N ALA A 203 12.02 4.32 8.18
CA ALA A 203 11.79 5.67 8.68
C ALA A 203 11.39 6.66 7.56
N LYS A 204 11.71 6.33 6.29
CA LYS A 204 11.38 7.16 5.12
C LYS A 204 10.01 6.85 4.51
N LEU A 205 9.30 5.84 5.01
CA LEU A 205 8.01 5.42 4.46
C LEU A 205 6.90 6.44 4.71
N ILE A 206 5.89 6.43 3.83
CA ILE A 206 4.68 7.26 3.96
C ILE A 206 3.50 6.35 4.32
N VAL A 207 2.68 6.80 5.27
CA VAL A 207 1.48 6.05 5.70
C VAL A 207 0.52 5.81 4.52
N PRO A 208 0.05 4.57 4.30
CA PRO A 208 -0.97 4.24 3.29
C PRO A 208 -2.39 4.81 3.61
N VAL A 209 -2.60 6.11 3.41
CA VAL A 209 -3.87 6.75 3.81
C VAL A 209 -4.99 6.55 2.78
N ASP A 210 -6.03 5.82 3.15
CA ASP A 210 -7.35 5.84 2.49
C ASP A 210 -8.40 6.60 3.33
N VAL A 211 -9.68 6.50 2.92
CA VAL A 211 -10.79 7.18 3.62
C VAL A 211 -11.03 6.64 5.04
N HIS A 212 -10.74 5.36 5.30
CA HIS A 212 -10.89 4.75 6.62
C HIS A 212 -9.71 5.15 7.51
N MET A 213 -8.48 5.02 7.00
CA MET A 213 -7.29 5.45 7.73
C MET A 213 -7.35 6.95 8.05
N GLY A 214 -7.75 7.77 7.07
CA GLY A 214 -7.97 9.20 7.28
C GLY A 214 -9.00 9.47 8.38
N ARG A 215 -10.12 8.74 8.42
CA ARG A 215 -11.10 8.89 9.50
C ARG A 215 -10.52 8.63 10.88
N LEU A 216 -9.76 7.54 11.04
CA LEU A 216 -9.12 7.16 12.31
C LEU A 216 -8.04 8.18 12.71
N CYS A 217 -7.25 8.66 11.76
CA CYS A 217 -6.26 9.72 12.00
C CYS A 217 -6.92 11.05 12.42
N LYS A 218 -8.13 11.37 11.92
CA LYS A 218 -8.91 12.52 12.42
C LYS A 218 -9.45 12.32 13.85
N ILE A 219 -9.71 11.08 14.25
CA ILE A 219 -10.12 10.76 15.64
C ILE A 219 -8.94 10.99 16.59
N LEU A 220 -7.75 10.51 16.22
CA LEU A 220 -6.51 10.78 16.94
C LEU A 220 -6.09 12.26 16.88
N GLY A 221 -6.67 13.00 15.93
CA GLY A 221 -6.45 14.43 15.71
C GLY A 221 -5.08 14.74 15.12
N PHE A 222 -4.61 13.87 14.22
CA PHE A 222 -3.40 14.06 13.40
C PHE A 222 -3.60 15.02 12.23
N TYR A 223 -4.85 15.17 11.76
CA TYR A 223 -5.19 16.17 10.75
C TYR A 223 -6.69 16.49 10.77
N SER A 224 -7.12 17.55 10.07
CA SER A 224 -8.51 18.02 10.06
C SER A 224 -9.14 18.20 8.66
N ARG A 225 -8.34 18.13 7.58
CA ARG A 225 -8.79 18.41 6.20
C ARG A 225 -9.92 17.47 5.74
N LYS A 226 -10.81 17.97 4.87
CA LYS A 226 -11.95 17.17 4.35
C LYS A 226 -11.51 16.02 3.45
N THR A 227 -10.61 16.28 2.50
CA THR A 227 -10.14 15.31 1.50
C THR A 227 -8.77 14.73 1.85
N VAL A 228 -8.57 13.47 1.46
CA VAL A 228 -7.26 12.81 1.55
C VAL A 228 -6.50 13.11 0.26
N SER A 229 -5.31 13.68 0.41
CA SER A 229 -4.37 14.02 -0.67
C SER A 229 -2.97 13.52 -0.29
N LEU A 230 -1.99 13.64 -1.19
CA LEU A 230 -0.60 13.39 -0.84
C LEU A 230 -0.14 14.24 0.35
N SER A 231 -0.48 15.53 0.35
CA SER A 231 -0.14 16.42 1.47
C SER A 231 -0.76 15.97 2.80
N THR A 232 -1.95 15.37 2.75
CA THR A 232 -2.61 14.78 3.91
C THR A 232 -1.86 13.53 4.40
N ALA A 233 -1.38 12.68 3.49
CA ALA A 233 -0.60 11.50 3.84
C ALA A 233 0.75 11.89 4.48
N VAL A 234 1.40 12.94 3.98
CA VAL A 234 2.62 13.50 4.59
C VAL A 234 2.31 14.06 5.99
N GLU A 235 1.29 14.90 6.15
CA GLU A 235 0.89 15.47 7.45
C GLU A 235 0.59 14.40 8.51
N ILE A 236 -0.10 13.33 8.10
CA ILE A 236 -0.35 12.17 8.96
C ILE A 236 0.96 11.45 9.31
N THR A 237 1.83 11.23 8.32
CA THR A 237 3.13 10.56 8.54
C THR A 237 3.98 11.35 9.53
N GLU A 238 4.06 12.68 9.41
CA GLU A 238 4.78 13.54 10.39
C GLU A 238 4.21 13.40 11.81
N SER A 239 2.90 13.22 11.95
CA SER A 239 2.27 12.96 13.26
C SER A 239 2.70 11.60 13.83
N PHE A 240 2.85 10.58 12.99
CA PHE A 240 3.36 9.28 13.42
C PHE A 240 4.87 9.29 13.68
N ILE A 241 5.67 10.09 12.96
CA ILE A 241 7.10 10.29 13.24
C ILE A 241 7.29 10.83 14.67
N ALA A 242 6.39 11.70 15.14
CA ALA A 242 6.43 12.18 16.52
C ALA A 242 6.18 11.06 17.56
N VAL A 243 5.55 9.95 17.19
CA VAL A 243 5.26 8.80 18.06
C VAL A 243 6.35 7.72 17.96
N GLU A 244 6.70 7.37 16.73
CA GLU A 244 7.66 6.32 16.36
C GLU A 244 8.52 6.80 15.16
N PRO A 245 9.65 7.49 15.42
CA PRO A 245 10.43 8.14 14.36
C PRO A 245 11.16 7.15 13.45
N THR A 246 11.48 5.95 13.93
CA THR A 246 12.18 4.93 13.13
C THR A 246 11.25 4.10 12.26
N ASP A 247 9.94 4.15 12.51
CA ASP A 247 8.92 3.39 11.79
C ASP A 247 7.56 4.11 11.82
N PRO A 248 7.40 5.19 11.03
CA PRO A 248 6.21 6.01 11.06
C PRO A 248 4.96 5.31 10.49
N VAL A 249 5.11 4.12 9.91
CA VAL A 249 3.99 3.35 9.35
C VAL A 249 3.67 2.09 10.18
N LYS A 250 4.36 1.88 11.32
CA LYS A 250 4.17 0.79 12.29
C LYS A 250 2.72 0.46 12.60
N TYR A 251 1.94 1.51 12.85
CA TYR A 251 0.57 1.35 13.35
C TYR A 251 -0.49 1.23 12.25
N ASP A 252 -0.12 1.35 10.98
CA ASP A 252 -1.08 1.43 9.88
C ASP A 252 -1.98 0.19 9.81
N PHE A 253 -1.37 -1.01 9.87
CA PHE A 253 -2.10 -2.27 9.85
C PHE A 253 -3.04 -2.40 11.05
N ALA A 254 -2.50 -2.25 12.27
CA ALA A 254 -3.27 -2.40 13.51
C ALA A 254 -4.42 -1.40 13.61
N LEU A 255 -4.17 -0.13 13.30
CA LEU A 255 -5.18 0.92 13.34
C LEU A 255 -6.29 0.65 12.30
N SER A 256 -5.94 0.21 11.09
CA SER A 256 -6.93 -0.14 10.07
C SER A 256 -7.92 -1.22 10.53
N ARG A 257 -7.53 -2.08 11.49
CA ARG A 257 -8.40 -3.16 11.97
C ARG A 257 -9.60 -2.67 12.76
N ILE A 258 -9.55 -1.50 13.38
CA ILE A 258 -10.74 -0.88 13.98
C ILE A 258 -11.77 -0.55 12.89
N GLY A 259 -11.31 -0.10 11.71
CA GLY A 259 -12.19 0.15 10.58
C GLY A 259 -12.79 -1.13 9.98
N ILE A 260 -11.98 -2.18 9.84
CA ILE A 260 -12.34 -3.39 9.06
C ILE A 260 -12.95 -4.50 9.93
N VAL A 261 -12.44 -4.75 11.14
CA VAL A 261 -12.99 -5.76 12.08
C VAL A 261 -14.11 -5.15 12.93
N GLU A 262 -13.84 -4.01 13.58
CA GLU A 262 -14.80 -3.38 14.50
C GLU A 262 -15.84 -2.52 13.77
N ASN A 263 -15.78 -2.48 12.43
CA ASN A 263 -16.71 -1.75 11.57
C ASN A 263 -16.85 -0.25 11.92
N CYS A 264 -15.78 0.40 12.40
CA CYS A 264 -15.84 1.78 12.84
C CYS A 264 -16.22 2.73 11.69
N ASN A 265 -17.36 3.42 11.84
CA ASN A 265 -17.84 4.43 10.90
C ASN A 265 -17.48 5.87 11.32
N GLY A 266 -16.83 6.04 12.48
CA GLY A 266 -16.41 7.33 13.03
C GLY A 266 -17.41 8.00 13.96
N ASN A 267 -18.59 7.42 14.13
CA ASN A 267 -19.61 7.88 15.06
C ASN A 267 -19.67 6.93 16.26
N TYR A 268 -20.05 7.45 17.43
CA TYR A 268 -20.28 6.63 18.61
C TYR A 268 -21.41 5.62 18.38
N ARG A 269 -21.21 4.39 18.87
CA ARG A 269 -22.19 3.30 18.88
C ARG A 269 -22.03 2.51 20.20
N PRO A 270 -23.05 1.77 20.66
CA PRO A 270 -22.93 0.92 21.85
C PRO A 270 -21.73 -0.03 21.82
N ASP A 271 -21.42 -0.61 20.65
CA ASP A 271 -20.27 -1.51 20.47
C ASP A 271 -18.90 -0.82 20.69
N CYS A 272 -18.85 0.52 20.80
CA CYS A 272 -17.62 1.27 21.01
C CYS A 272 -17.11 1.24 22.46
N GLU A 273 -17.87 0.70 23.42
CA GLU A 273 -17.45 0.62 24.83
C GLU A 273 -16.10 -0.08 25.02
N ASN A 274 -15.77 -1.04 24.13
CA ASN A 274 -14.51 -1.77 24.14
C ASN A 274 -13.50 -1.29 23.06
N CYS A 275 -13.78 -0.17 22.40
CA CYS A 275 -12.92 0.36 21.35
C CYS A 275 -11.72 1.10 21.96
N GLY A 276 -10.51 0.75 21.51
CA GLY A 276 -9.28 1.40 21.97
C GLY A 276 -9.20 2.91 21.68
N LEU A 277 -10.06 3.43 20.79
CA LEU A 277 -10.14 4.85 20.45
C LEU A 277 -11.26 5.60 21.18
N LEU A 278 -12.00 4.95 22.09
CA LEU A 278 -13.20 5.53 22.71
C LEU A 278 -12.93 6.91 23.32
N GLU A 279 -11.88 7.05 24.14
CA GLU A 279 -11.55 8.32 24.77
C GLU A 279 -11.28 9.45 23.77
N PHE A 280 -10.63 9.14 22.64
CA PHE A 280 -10.37 10.11 21.58
C PHE A 280 -11.68 10.50 20.88
N CYS A 281 -12.56 9.53 20.62
CA CYS A 281 -13.88 9.79 20.05
C CYS A 281 -14.72 10.69 20.95
N SER A 282 -14.79 10.43 22.26
CA SER A 282 -15.59 11.21 23.22
C SER A 282 -15.14 12.67 23.37
N ARG A 283 -13.88 12.98 23.01
CA ARG A 283 -13.32 14.33 23.05
C ARG A 283 -13.62 15.14 21.79
N ARG A 284 -14.14 14.53 20.72
CA ARG A 284 -14.52 15.24 19.50
C ARG A 284 -15.82 15.98 19.78
N ARG A 285 -15.74 17.31 19.88
CA ARG A 285 -16.94 18.16 19.81
C ARG A 285 -17.50 18.02 18.39
N ASP A 286 -18.81 17.80 18.30
CA ASP A 286 -19.56 17.66 17.04
C ASP A 286 -19.22 18.78 16.02
#